data_AF-A0AAV2HBV9-F1
#
_entry.id   AF-A0AAV2HBV9-F1
#
_cell.length_a   1.000
_cell.length_b   1.000
_cell.length_c   1.000
_cell.angle_alpha   90.00
_cell.angle_beta   90.00
_cell.angle_gamma   90.00
#
_symmetry.space_group_name_H-M   'P 1'
#
loop_
_entity.id
_entity.type
_entity.pdbx_description
1 polymer ?
#
loop_
_entity_poly.entity_id
_entity_poly.type
_entity_poly.pdbx_seq_one_letter_code
_entity_poly.pdbx_strand_id
1 'polypeptide(L)'
;IHALATSFSLKLGCQLERYLSGDLSEPTHKLLKAASSAPVHKMLADHTLGLVDALWRRAPNESIGFVGGKVQGVQNKTIKWLNNQTETQQEKLIKYAVRHGAKSRQLFQQRQFALQNALARKQEDVCRKREKANRTKFEKLISNVLYQKGPILELDIFSNLEEDQKSKLQEFLHH
;
A
#
# COMPACT_ATOMS: atom_id res chain seq x y z
N ILE A 1 -3.45 -26.33 -35.17
CA ILE A 1 -3.88 -24.91 -34.98
C ILE A 1 -5.38 -24.76 -35.26
N HIS A 2 -5.89 -25.21 -36.42
CA HIS A 2 -7.33 -25.16 -36.74
C HIS A 2 -8.26 -25.78 -35.69
N ALA A 3 -7.98 -27.01 -35.24
CA ALA A 3 -8.82 -27.69 -34.24
C ALA A 3 -8.91 -26.96 -32.89
N LEU A 4 -7.85 -26.23 -32.52
CA LEU A 4 -7.75 -25.48 -31.26
C LEU A 4 -8.52 -24.16 -31.36
N ALA A 5 -8.48 -23.49 -32.52
CA ALA A 5 -9.30 -22.33 -32.81
C ALA A 5 -10.80 -22.70 -32.85
N THR A 6 -11.16 -23.81 -33.49
CA THR A 6 -12.57 -24.26 -33.56
C THR A 6 -13.12 -24.61 -32.17
N SER A 7 -12.37 -25.34 -31.37
CA SER A 7 -12.77 -25.67 -29.99
C SER A 7 -12.83 -24.45 -29.08
N PHE A 8 -11.93 -23.48 -29.27
CA PHE A 8 -11.99 -22.19 -28.57
C PHE A 8 -13.25 -21.41 -28.95
N SER A 9 -13.55 -21.24 -30.23
CA SER A 9 -14.77 -20.56 -30.71
C SER A 9 -16.04 -21.23 -30.22
N LEU A 10 -16.07 -22.57 -30.17
CA LEU A 10 -17.20 -23.33 -29.67
C LEU A 10 -17.39 -23.12 -28.17
N LYS A 11 -16.30 -23.11 -27.38
CA LYS A 11 -16.37 -22.86 -25.95
C LYS A 11 -16.75 -21.41 -25.63
N LEU A 12 -16.22 -20.46 -26.39
CA LEU A 12 -16.58 -19.05 -26.31
C LEU A 12 -18.06 -18.85 -26.67
N GLY A 13 -18.54 -19.52 -27.72
CA GLY A 13 -19.95 -19.54 -28.11
C GLY A 13 -20.85 -20.02 -26.97
N CYS A 14 -20.58 -21.18 -26.38
CA CYS A 14 -21.35 -21.69 -25.24
C CYS A 14 -21.31 -20.77 -24.01
N GLN A 15 -20.19 -20.07 -23.78
CA GLN A 15 -20.07 -19.11 -22.68
C GLN A 15 -20.90 -17.86 -22.95
N LEU A 16 -20.86 -17.34 -24.18
CA LEU A 16 -21.54 -16.12 -24.60
C LEU A 16 -23.05 -16.33 -24.79
N GLU A 17 -23.49 -17.53 -25.18
CA GLU A 17 -24.91 -17.86 -25.39
C GLU A 17 -25.75 -17.58 -24.14
N ARG A 18 -25.20 -17.81 -22.94
CA ARG A 18 -25.85 -17.45 -21.67
C ARG A 18 -26.06 -15.95 -21.48
N TYR A 19 -25.17 -15.12 -22.04
CA TYR A 19 -25.22 -13.66 -21.97
C TYR A 19 -25.99 -13.03 -23.13
N LEU A 20 -26.14 -13.75 -24.24
CA LEU A 20 -26.77 -13.24 -25.46
C LEU A 20 -28.24 -13.68 -25.60
N SER A 21 -28.62 -14.83 -25.06
CA SER A 21 -29.95 -15.43 -25.29
C SER A 21 -30.47 -16.29 -24.12
N GLY A 22 -29.95 -16.12 -22.90
CA GLY A 22 -30.31 -16.91 -21.73
C GLY A 22 -30.81 -16.08 -20.55
N ASP A 23 -30.94 -16.71 -19.37
CA ASP A 23 -31.43 -16.06 -18.15
C ASP A 23 -30.66 -14.79 -17.74
N LEU A 24 -29.47 -14.53 -18.29
CA LEU A 24 -28.70 -13.31 -18.03
C LEU A 24 -28.98 -12.18 -19.06
N SER A 25 -29.45 -12.50 -20.27
CA SER A 25 -29.84 -11.50 -21.28
C SER A 25 -31.27 -11.02 -21.06
N GLU A 26 -32.18 -11.92 -20.70
CA GLU A 26 -33.57 -11.64 -20.36
C GLU A 26 -33.89 -12.11 -18.94
N PRO A 27 -33.39 -11.39 -17.92
CA PRO A 27 -33.44 -11.86 -16.55
C PRO A 27 -34.87 -11.90 -16.03
N THR A 28 -35.30 -13.09 -15.61
CA THR A 28 -36.61 -13.28 -14.98
C THR A 28 -36.70 -12.45 -13.70
N HIS A 29 -37.90 -11.98 -13.34
CA HIS A 29 -38.10 -11.17 -12.13
C HIS A 29 -37.57 -11.83 -10.84
N LYS A 30 -37.59 -13.16 -10.74
CA LYS A 30 -36.97 -13.92 -9.62
C LYS A 30 -35.44 -13.76 -9.58
N LEU A 31 -34.79 -13.81 -10.75
CA LEU A 31 -33.35 -13.66 -10.88
C LEU A 31 -32.94 -12.22 -10.55
N LEU A 32 -33.69 -11.22 -11.03
CA LEU A 32 -33.46 -9.82 -10.68
C LEU A 32 -33.55 -9.58 -9.17
N LYS A 33 -34.55 -10.15 -8.49
CA LYS A 33 -34.71 -10.05 -7.03
C LYS A 33 -33.58 -10.73 -6.25
N ALA A 34 -33.11 -11.88 -6.74
CA ALA A 34 -31.96 -12.57 -6.15
C ALA A 34 -30.65 -11.78 -6.39
N ALA A 35 -30.45 -11.26 -7.60
CA ALA A 35 -29.28 -10.45 -7.96
C ALA A 35 -29.28 -9.10 -7.22
N SER A 36 -30.43 -8.48 -6.96
CA SER A 36 -30.51 -7.26 -6.14
C SER A 36 -30.14 -7.50 -4.67
N SER A 37 -30.28 -8.74 -4.20
CA SER A 37 -29.80 -9.15 -2.86
C SER A 37 -28.31 -9.49 -2.85
N ALA A 38 -27.70 -9.66 -4.03
CA ALA A 38 -26.27 -9.84 -4.14
C ALA A 38 -25.60 -8.52 -3.69
N PRO A 39 -24.67 -8.57 -2.72
CA PRO A 39 -24.07 -7.36 -2.24
C PRO A 39 -23.24 -6.68 -3.34
N VAL A 40 -23.45 -5.37 -3.56
CA VAL A 40 -22.72 -4.58 -4.58
C VAL A 40 -21.21 -4.54 -4.30
N HIS A 41 -20.82 -4.72 -3.04
CA HIS A 41 -19.42 -4.69 -2.62
C HIS A 41 -18.67 -5.99 -2.94
N LYS A 42 -17.43 -5.85 -3.43
CA LYS A 42 -16.53 -6.95 -3.81
C LYS A 42 -15.89 -7.70 -2.62
N MET A 43 -16.48 -7.62 -1.42
CA MET A 43 -15.87 -8.13 -0.19
C MET A 43 -15.50 -9.62 -0.26
N LEU A 44 -16.32 -10.44 -0.91
CA LEU A 44 -16.01 -11.87 -1.09
C LEU A 44 -14.82 -12.08 -2.03
N ALA A 45 -14.73 -11.29 -3.10
CA ALA A 45 -13.60 -11.33 -4.03
C ALA A 45 -12.32 -10.86 -3.33
N ASP A 46 -12.38 -9.76 -2.59
CA ASP A 46 -11.23 -9.23 -1.84
C ASP A 46 -10.76 -10.21 -0.75
N HIS A 47 -11.70 -10.85 -0.04
CA HIS A 47 -11.38 -11.89 0.93
C HIS A 47 -10.72 -13.11 0.27
N THR A 48 -11.24 -13.54 -0.88
CA THR A 48 -10.66 -14.65 -1.66
C THR A 48 -9.25 -14.30 -2.12
N LEU A 49 -9.06 -13.09 -2.64
CA LEU A 49 -7.75 -12.59 -3.05
C LEU A 49 -6.78 -12.52 -1.86
N GLY A 50 -7.24 -12.06 -0.70
CA GLY A 50 -6.44 -12.02 0.53
C GLY A 50 -6.00 -13.41 1.01
N LEU A 51 -6.87 -14.42 0.90
CA LEU A 51 -6.52 -15.81 1.21
C LEU A 51 -5.53 -16.39 0.21
N VAL A 52 -5.71 -16.09 -1.09
CA VAL A 52 -4.77 -16.48 -2.14
C VAL A 52 -3.40 -15.86 -1.89
N ASP A 53 -3.33 -14.55 -1.64
CA ASP A 53 -2.09 -13.82 -1.39
C ASP A 53 -1.36 -14.33 -0.14
N ALA A 54 -2.09 -14.57 0.96
CA ALA A 54 -1.50 -15.12 2.18
C ALA A 54 -0.91 -16.54 1.96
N LEU A 55 -1.60 -17.38 1.18
CA LEU A 55 -1.11 -18.72 0.85
C LEU A 55 0.08 -18.67 -0.12
N TRP A 56 0.02 -17.79 -1.11
CA TRP A 56 1.09 -17.59 -2.09
C TRP A 56 2.39 -17.12 -1.42
N ARG A 57 2.30 -16.14 -0.51
CA ARG A 57 3.45 -15.67 0.27
C ARG A 57 4.06 -16.75 1.17
N ARG A 58 3.24 -17.69 1.63
CA ARG A 58 3.68 -18.79 2.50
C ARG A 58 4.29 -19.96 1.72
N ALA A 59 3.81 -20.22 0.52
CA ALA A 59 4.21 -21.34 -0.31
C ALA A 59 4.25 -20.93 -1.79
N PRO A 60 5.27 -20.15 -2.19
CA PRO A 60 5.36 -19.58 -3.54
C PRO A 60 5.63 -20.62 -4.63
N ASN A 61 6.12 -21.80 -4.25
CA ASN A 61 6.43 -22.90 -5.17
C ASN A 61 5.20 -23.79 -5.49
N GLU A 62 4.07 -23.54 -4.84
CA GLU A 62 2.86 -24.33 -5.04
C GLU A 62 2.13 -23.92 -6.32
N SER A 63 1.48 -24.90 -6.96
CA SER A 63 0.67 -24.60 -8.14
C SER A 63 -0.53 -23.72 -7.78
N ILE A 64 -0.94 -22.85 -8.72
CA ILE A 64 -2.16 -22.05 -8.58
C ILE A 64 -3.40 -22.91 -8.32
N GLY A 65 -3.46 -24.12 -8.91
CA GLY A 65 -4.53 -25.09 -8.66
C GLY A 65 -4.59 -25.55 -7.21
N PHE A 66 -3.43 -25.82 -6.60
CA PHE A 66 -3.34 -26.17 -5.18
C PHE A 66 -3.78 -25.00 -4.27
N VAL A 67 -3.30 -23.79 -4.55
CA VAL A 67 -3.67 -22.58 -3.79
C VAL A 67 -5.19 -22.36 -3.89
N GLY A 68 -5.74 -22.42 -5.11
CA GLY A 68 -7.18 -22.27 -5.35
C GLY A 68 -8.02 -23.33 -4.62
N GLY A 69 -7.64 -24.60 -4.74
CA GLY A 69 -8.33 -25.71 -4.06
C GLY A 69 -8.30 -25.57 -2.54
N LYS A 70 -7.20 -25.05 -1.97
CA LYS A 70 -7.08 -24.80 -0.54
C LYS A 70 -7.96 -23.65 -0.06
N VAL A 71 -8.01 -22.55 -0.81
CA VAL A 71 -8.91 -21.42 -0.50
C VAL A 71 -10.37 -21.88 -0.53
N GLN A 72 -10.77 -22.61 -1.58
CA GLN A 72 -12.12 -23.17 -1.69
C GLN A 72 -12.42 -24.13 -0.53
N GLY A 73 -11.48 -25.00 -0.18
CA GLY A 73 -11.63 -25.94 0.94
C GLY A 73 -11.85 -25.25 2.28
N VAL A 74 -11.14 -24.15 2.55
CA VAL A 74 -11.34 -23.34 3.76
C VAL A 74 -12.71 -22.67 3.73
N GLN A 75 -13.07 -22.01 2.63
CA GLN A 75 -14.36 -21.33 2.51
C GLN A 75 -15.54 -22.30 2.67
N ASN A 76 -15.50 -23.46 2.01
CA ASN A 76 -16.54 -24.46 2.11
C ASN A 76 -16.70 -25.01 3.54
N LYS A 77 -15.57 -25.27 4.23
CA LYS A 77 -15.60 -25.68 5.64
C LYS A 77 -16.20 -24.59 6.53
N THR A 78 -15.83 -23.33 6.32
CA THR A 78 -16.37 -22.19 7.08
C THR A 78 -17.87 -22.01 6.85
N ILE A 79 -18.34 -22.08 5.60
CA ILE A 79 -19.77 -21.98 5.28
C ILE A 79 -20.54 -23.15 5.90
N LYS A 80 -20.04 -24.38 5.75
CA LYS A 80 -20.66 -25.56 6.36
C LYS A 80 -20.73 -25.43 7.88
N TRP A 81 -19.67 -24.94 8.51
CA TRP A 81 -19.65 -24.70 9.96
C TRP A 81 -20.65 -23.63 10.39
N LEU A 82 -20.75 -22.52 9.64
CA LEU A 82 -21.72 -21.45 9.88
C LEU A 82 -23.16 -21.95 9.75
N ASN A 83 -23.47 -22.69 8.69
CA ASN A 83 -24.81 -23.24 8.43
C ASN A 83 -25.26 -24.23 9.52
N ASN A 84 -24.32 -24.85 10.22
CA ASN A 84 -24.61 -25.75 11.34
C ASN A 84 -24.85 -25.02 12.67
N GLN A 85 -24.64 -23.70 12.75
CA GLN A 85 -24.95 -22.89 13.94
C GLN A 85 -26.41 -22.45 13.95
N THR A 86 -26.96 -22.17 15.14
CA THR A 86 -28.30 -21.56 15.24
C THR A 86 -28.28 -20.12 14.72
N GLU A 87 -29.41 -19.62 14.24
CA GLU A 87 -29.54 -18.25 13.70
C GLU A 87 -29.06 -17.18 14.71
N THR A 88 -29.40 -17.36 15.99
CA THR A 88 -28.94 -16.46 17.07
C THR A 88 -27.42 -16.49 17.28
N GLN A 89 -26.76 -17.64 17.08
CA GLN A 89 -25.32 -17.77 17.13
C GLN A 89 -24.65 -17.16 15.89
N GLN A 90 -25.22 -17.36 14.70
CA GLN A 90 -24.74 -16.75 13.46
C GLN A 90 -24.74 -15.23 13.58
N GLU A 91 -25.83 -14.62 14.06
CA GLU A 91 -25.87 -13.17 14.27
C GLU A 91 -24.80 -12.69 15.25
N LYS A 92 -24.59 -13.40 16.37
CA LYS A 92 -23.57 -13.05 17.36
C LYS A 92 -22.17 -13.09 16.74
N LEU A 93 -21.89 -14.12 15.92
CA LEU A 93 -20.62 -14.27 15.22
C LEU A 93 -20.40 -13.14 14.21
N ILE A 94 -21.43 -12.76 13.44
CA ILE A 94 -21.35 -11.65 12.49
C ILE A 94 -21.08 -10.34 13.24
N LYS A 95 -21.83 -10.05 14.31
CA LYS A 95 -21.64 -8.85 15.14
C LYS A 95 -20.23 -8.82 15.75
N TYR A 96 -19.72 -9.96 16.21
CA TYR A 96 -18.35 -10.09 16.72
C TYR A 96 -17.32 -9.79 15.62
N ALA A 97 -17.46 -10.41 14.43
CA ALA A 97 -16.54 -10.22 13.32
C ALA A 97 -16.49 -8.77 12.85
N VAL A 98 -17.64 -8.09 12.78
CA VAL A 98 -17.73 -6.66 12.42
C VAL A 98 -16.99 -5.80 13.45
N ARG A 99 -17.25 -6.00 14.75
CA ARG A 99 -16.57 -5.27 15.84
C ARG A 99 -15.06 -5.50 15.81
N HIS A 100 -14.65 -6.75 15.64
CA HIS A 100 -13.24 -7.12 15.60
C HIS A 100 -12.54 -6.54 14.37
N GLY A 101 -13.21 -6.55 13.21
CA GLY A 101 -12.72 -5.91 11.99
C GLY A 101 -12.53 -4.40 12.15
N ALA A 102 -13.48 -3.71 12.79
CA ALA A 102 -13.35 -2.29 13.10
C ALA A 102 -12.15 -2.01 14.02
N LYS A 103 -12.01 -2.79 15.10
CA LYS A 103 -10.86 -2.70 16.02
C LYS A 103 -9.53 -2.95 15.31
N SER A 104 -9.47 -3.94 14.43
CA SER A 104 -8.25 -4.25 13.67
C SER A 104 -7.83 -3.11 12.75
N ARG A 105 -8.78 -2.48 12.04
CA ARG A 105 -8.51 -1.28 11.21
C ARG A 105 -8.01 -0.10 12.04
N GLN A 106 -8.63 0.14 13.19
CA GLN A 106 -8.19 1.20 14.11
C GLN A 106 -6.76 0.96 14.60
N LEU A 107 -6.44 -0.26 15.04
CA LEU A 107 -5.08 -0.62 15.46
C LEU A 107 -4.06 -0.49 14.33
N PHE A 108 -4.43 -0.87 13.09
CA PHE A 108 -3.58 -0.69 11.93
C PHE A 108 -3.28 0.79 11.66
N GLN A 109 -4.30 1.66 11.69
CA GLN A 109 -4.12 3.10 11.54
C GLN A 109 -3.23 3.69 12.64
N GLN A 110 -3.43 3.30 13.89
CA GLN A 110 -2.58 3.74 15.01
C GLN A 110 -1.12 3.32 14.80
N ARG A 111 -0.87 2.10 14.34
CA ARG A 111 0.49 1.62 14.03
C ARG A 111 1.12 2.39 12.88
N GLN A 112 0.37 2.65 11.82
CA GLN A 112 0.84 3.44 10.67
C GLN A 112 1.20 4.87 11.09
N PHE A 113 0.35 5.51 11.90
CA PHE A 113 0.64 6.84 12.43
C PHE A 113 1.89 6.85 13.32
N ALA A 114 2.04 5.88 14.21
CA ALA A 114 3.23 5.75 15.04
C ALA A 114 4.51 5.54 14.22
N LEU A 115 4.44 4.72 13.16
CA LEU A 115 5.54 4.47 12.24
C LEU A 115 5.93 5.75 11.47
N GLN A 116 4.94 6.47 10.92
CA GLN A 116 5.19 7.74 10.21
C GLN A 116 5.85 8.78 11.12
N ASN A 117 5.37 8.92 12.37
CA ASN A 117 5.99 9.82 13.33
C ASN A 117 7.43 9.42 13.68
N ALA A 118 7.70 8.12 13.82
CA ALA A 118 9.06 7.63 14.08
C ALA A 118 9.99 7.91 12.88
N LEU A 119 9.51 7.74 11.65
CA LEU A 119 10.25 8.08 10.44
C LEU A 119 10.54 9.59 10.35
N ALA A 120 9.54 10.43 10.61
CA ALA A 120 9.70 11.89 10.60
C ALA A 120 10.76 12.35 11.61
N ARG A 121 10.70 11.86 12.85
CA ARG A 121 11.71 12.15 13.89
C ARG A 121 13.11 11.72 13.46
N LYS A 122 13.23 10.51 12.91
CA LYS A 122 14.51 10.00 12.42
C LYS A 122 15.07 10.87 11.29
N GLN A 123 14.21 11.35 10.40
CA GLN A 123 14.60 12.23 9.31
C GLN A 123 15.07 13.59 9.82
N GLU A 124 14.35 14.19 10.78
CA GLU A 124 14.79 15.42 11.45
C GLU A 124 16.15 15.25 12.12
N ASP A 125 16.39 14.16 12.84
CA ASP A 125 17.67 13.91 13.51
C ASP A 125 18.81 13.78 12.50
N VAL A 126 18.57 13.14 11.35
CA VAL A 126 19.54 13.05 10.27
C VAL A 126 19.83 14.42 9.67
N CYS A 127 18.80 15.24 9.41
CA CYS A 127 18.96 16.61 8.92
C CYS A 127 19.77 17.46 9.91
N ARG A 128 19.41 17.44 11.20
CA ARG A 128 20.15 18.18 12.26
C ARG A 128 21.61 17.74 12.36
N LYS A 129 21.89 16.44 12.29
CA LYS A 129 23.28 15.92 12.29
C LYS A 129 24.05 16.39 11.06
N ARG A 130 23.42 16.39 9.89
CA ARG A 130 24.03 16.86 8.63
C ARG A 130 24.31 18.35 8.68
N GLU A 131 23.36 19.16 9.14
CA GLU A 131 23.53 20.61 9.33
C GLU A 131 24.65 20.91 10.32
N LYS A 132 24.66 20.23 11.48
CA LYS A 132 25.74 20.40 12.47
C LYS A 132 27.11 20.04 11.88
N ALA A 133 27.21 18.94 11.13
CA ALA A 133 28.46 18.54 10.49
C ALA A 133 28.91 19.57 9.44
N ASN A 134 27.99 20.09 8.63
CA ASN A 134 28.29 21.13 7.65
C ASN A 134 28.73 22.43 8.34
N ARG A 135 28.03 22.86 9.40
CA ARG A 135 28.38 24.02 10.20
C ARG A 135 29.77 23.89 10.81
N THR A 136 30.10 22.76 11.44
CA THR A 136 31.43 22.54 12.02
C THR A 136 32.53 22.51 10.94
N LYS A 137 32.26 21.95 9.75
CA LYS A 137 33.19 22.03 8.62
C LYS A 137 33.42 23.47 8.18
N PHE A 138 32.35 24.25 8.09
CA PHE A 138 32.39 25.66 7.70
C PHE A 138 33.15 26.52 8.73
N GLU A 139 32.82 26.36 10.02
CA GLU A 139 33.53 27.04 11.12
C GLU A 139 35.03 26.74 11.07
N LYS A 140 35.43 25.48 10.86
CA LYS A 140 36.85 25.10 10.70
C LYS A 140 37.52 25.76 9.49
N LEU A 141 36.83 25.81 8.34
CA LEU A 141 37.38 26.46 7.14
C LEU A 141 37.60 27.95 7.38
N ILE A 142 36.61 28.65 7.95
CA ILE A 142 36.74 30.07 8.31
C ILE A 142 37.86 30.29 9.33
N SER A 143 37.91 29.51 10.41
CA SER A 143 38.94 29.64 11.44
C SER A 143 40.35 29.45 10.86
N ASN A 144 40.53 28.48 9.96
CA ASN A 144 41.82 28.24 9.32
C ASN A 144 42.25 29.40 8.43
N VAL A 145 41.34 29.97 7.63
CA VAL A 145 41.65 31.10 6.74
C VAL A 145 41.93 32.38 7.53
N LEU A 146 41.16 32.64 8.59
CA LEU A 146 41.42 33.75 9.52
C LEU A 146 42.80 33.63 10.18
N TYR A 147 43.18 32.44 10.63
CA TYR A 147 44.48 32.20 11.26
C TYR A 147 45.64 32.41 10.28
N GLN A 148 45.46 32.04 9.01
CA GLN A 148 46.46 32.19 7.96
C GLN A 148 46.51 33.59 7.34
N LYS A 149 45.65 34.54 7.79
CA LYS A 149 45.46 35.86 7.15
C LYS A 149 45.20 35.76 5.63
N GLY A 150 44.54 34.70 5.19
CA GLY A 150 44.22 34.48 3.78
C GLY A 150 42.99 35.28 3.34
N PRO A 151 42.78 35.50 2.03
CA PRO A 151 41.61 36.19 1.51
C PRO A 151 40.35 35.32 1.69
N ILE A 152 39.54 35.65 2.70
CA ILE A 152 38.29 34.93 3.03
C ILE A 152 37.30 34.98 1.88
N LEU A 153 37.32 36.05 1.08
CA LEU A 153 36.40 36.31 -0.03
C LEU A 153 36.68 35.44 -1.27
N GLU A 154 37.84 34.79 -1.35
CA GLU A 154 38.20 33.88 -2.46
C GLU A 154 37.75 32.43 -2.21
N LEU A 155 37.16 32.13 -1.04
CA LEU A 155 36.60 30.81 -0.79
C LEU A 155 35.45 30.53 -1.78
N ASP A 156 35.45 29.35 -2.40
CA ASP A 156 34.39 28.86 -3.31
C ASP A 156 32.97 28.98 -2.73
N ILE A 157 32.85 29.10 -1.42
CA ILE A 157 31.60 29.22 -0.67
C ILE A 157 30.95 30.61 -0.85
N PHE A 158 31.75 31.63 -1.14
CA PHE A 158 31.32 33.01 -1.40
C PHE A 158 31.32 33.37 -2.89
N SER A 159 31.60 32.40 -3.76
CA SER A 159 31.61 32.56 -5.23
C SER A 159 30.26 33.07 -5.78
N ASN A 160 29.16 32.69 -5.14
CA ASN A 160 27.79 33.07 -5.52
C ASN A 160 27.29 34.37 -4.87
N LEU A 161 28.11 35.05 -4.05
CA LEU A 161 27.71 36.35 -3.49
C LEU A 161 27.84 37.45 -4.54
N GLU A 162 26.87 38.35 -4.58
CA GLU A 162 26.94 39.58 -5.37
C GLU A 162 28.04 40.51 -4.82
N GLU A 163 28.65 41.34 -5.68
CA GLU A 163 29.75 42.23 -5.31
C GLU A 163 29.40 43.20 -4.16
N ASP A 164 28.14 43.61 -4.04
CA ASP A 164 27.66 44.46 -2.95
C ASP A 164 27.64 43.72 -1.58
N GLN A 165 27.41 42.40 -1.60
CA GLN A 165 27.45 41.54 -0.42
C GLN A 165 28.89 41.24 0.00
N LYS A 166 29.79 41.04 -0.97
CA LYS A 166 31.23 40.84 -0.73
C LYS A 166 31.86 42.09 -0.11
N SER A 167 31.49 43.27 -0.60
CA SER A 167 31.98 44.56 -0.08
C SER A 167 31.61 44.78 1.39
N LYS A 168 30.35 44.49 1.77
CA LYS A 168 29.89 44.56 3.18
C LYS A 168 30.60 43.56 4.09
N LEU A 169 30.86 42.35 3.60
CA LEU A 169 31.63 41.34 4.32
C LEU A 169 33.08 41.77 4.54
N GLN A 170 33.68 42.44 3.55
CA GLN A 170 35.05 42.96 3.65
C GLN A 170 35.16 44.09 4.67
N GLU A 171 34.19 45.00 4.72
CA GLU A 171 34.10 46.03 5.77
C GLU A 171 33.97 45.42 7.17
N PHE A 172 33.16 44.37 7.32
CA PHE A 172 32.96 43.69 8.60
C PHE A 172 34.21 42.92 9.10
N LEU A 173 35.07 42.48 8.17
CA LEU A 173 36.31 41.76 8.50
C LEU A 173 37.49 42.69 8.83
N HIS A 174 37.42 43.97 8.46
CA HIS A 174 38.44 44.99 8.74
C HIS A 174 38.17 45.82 10.00
N HIS A 175 36.99 45.67 10.60
CA HIS A 175 36.62 46.25 11.89
C HIS A 175 36.89 45.29 13.05
#